data_AF-A0A087DAB2-F1
#
_entry.id   AF-A0A087DAB2-F1
#
_cell.length_a   1.000
_cell.length_b   1.000
_cell.length_c   1.000
_cell.angle_alpha   90.00
_cell.angle_beta   90.00
_cell.angle_gamma   90.00
#
_symmetry.space_group_name_H-M   'P 1'
#
loop_
_entity.id
_entity.type
_entity.pdbx_description
1 polymer ?
#
loop_
_entity_poly.entity_id
_entity_poly.type
_entity_poly.pdbx_seq_one_letter_code
_entity_poly.pdbx_strand_id
1 'polypeptide(L)'
;MANPAKAKGTALETWTVRYLAWALQDTRIDRMPLKGNHDQGDLTGVMFDGMPVCVECKDTKQPQYRKHWRELKVEMANMDTTYGVLVQHRKGVGVKSLKGMARQMAVMDVNACERLLAGCKADDRFKELVRASSKPVPQNPTLVWMPLELFARILNHGLPLGPE
;
A
#
# COMPACT_ATOMS: atom_id res chain seq x y z
N MET A 1 18.07 -13.89 -20.36
CA MET A 1 17.31 -12.61 -20.33
C MET A 1 16.35 -12.64 -19.16
N ALA A 2 16.27 -11.58 -18.36
CA ALA A 2 15.30 -11.51 -17.26
C ALA A 2 13.86 -11.43 -17.82
N ASN A 3 12.91 -12.16 -17.21
CA ASN A 3 11.50 -12.07 -17.59
C ASN A 3 10.98 -10.64 -17.34
N PRO A 4 10.53 -9.91 -18.38
CA PRO A 4 10.11 -8.50 -18.23
C PRO A 4 8.98 -8.29 -17.22
N ALA A 5 8.08 -9.26 -17.05
CA ALA A 5 7.01 -9.18 -16.04
C ALA A 5 7.58 -9.27 -14.62
N LYS A 6 8.54 -10.17 -14.40
CA LYS A 6 9.24 -10.28 -13.11
C LYS A 6 10.04 -9.00 -12.80
N ALA A 7 10.75 -8.45 -13.79
CA ALA A 7 11.50 -7.21 -13.62
C ALA A 7 10.61 -6.02 -13.24
N LYS A 8 9.39 -5.96 -13.78
CA LYS A 8 8.39 -4.93 -13.44
C LYS A 8 7.86 -5.08 -12.02
N GLY A 9 7.49 -6.30 -11.60
CA GLY A 9 7.09 -6.59 -10.23
C GLY A 9 8.18 -6.20 -9.22
N THR A 10 9.41 -6.68 -9.44
CA THR A 10 10.55 -6.32 -8.60
C THR A 10 10.81 -4.81 -8.55
N ALA A 11 10.62 -4.10 -9.66
CA ALA A 11 10.74 -2.64 -9.68
C ALA A 11 9.66 -1.97 -8.83
N LEU A 12 8.41 -2.42 -8.90
CA LEU A 12 7.32 -1.90 -8.08
C LEU A 12 7.57 -2.13 -6.59
N GLU A 13 7.94 -3.35 -6.18
CA GLU A 13 8.29 -3.67 -4.80
C GLU A 13 9.44 -2.78 -4.30
N THR A 14 10.54 -2.72 -5.05
CA THR A 14 11.73 -1.93 -4.70
C THR A 14 11.41 -0.45 -4.51
N TRP A 15 10.59 0.12 -5.41
CA TRP A 15 10.23 1.53 -5.31
C TRP A 15 9.13 1.80 -4.28
N THR A 16 8.31 0.81 -3.93
CA THR A 16 7.39 0.90 -2.79
C THR A 16 8.15 0.98 -1.48
N VAL A 17 9.18 0.14 -1.29
CA VAL A 17 10.09 0.24 -0.14
C VAL A 17 10.73 1.62 -0.07
N ARG A 18 11.38 2.06 -1.14
CA ARG A 18 12.06 3.37 -1.19
C ARG A 18 11.11 4.51 -0.88
N TYR A 19 9.89 4.46 -1.43
CA TYR A 19 8.90 5.50 -1.20
C TYR A 19 8.41 5.53 0.24
N LEU A 20 8.02 4.38 0.81
CA LEU A 20 7.48 4.32 2.17
C LEU A 20 8.57 4.60 3.23
N ALA A 21 9.78 4.07 3.05
CA ALA A 21 10.91 4.38 3.92
C ALA A 21 11.24 5.87 3.93
N TRP A 22 11.25 6.52 2.75
CA TRP A 22 11.38 7.97 2.65
C TRP A 22 10.18 8.70 3.27
N ALA A 23 8.95 8.31 2.94
CA ALA A 23 7.75 9.02 3.36
C ALA A 23 7.57 9.00 4.89
N LEU A 24 7.85 7.85 5.52
CA LEU A 24 7.68 7.62 6.95
C LEU A 24 8.96 7.84 7.75
N GLN A 25 10.07 8.20 7.09
CA GLN A 25 11.40 8.36 7.69
C GLN A 25 11.81 7.11 8.49
N ASP A 26 11.48 5.92 7.98
CA ASP A 26 11.71 4.65 8.66
C ASP A 26 12.57 3.70 7.81
N THR A 27 13.83 3.56 8.21
CA THR A 27 14.80 2.69 7.53
C THR A 27 14.60 1.21 7.81
N ARG A 28 13.65 0.83 8.68
CA ARG A 28 13.30 -0.57 8.94
C ARG A 28 12.39 -1.16 7.86
N ILE A 29 11.81 -0.31 7.01
CA ILE A 29 10.98 -0.74 5.89
C ILE A 29 11.89 -1.32 4.81
N ASP A 30 11.68 -2.60 4.49
CA ASP A 30 12.45 -3.33 3.48
C ASP A 30 11.56 -4.36 2.78
N ARG A 31 12.08 -5.00 1.72
CA ARG A 31 11.44 -6.14 1.08
C ARG A 31 11.45 -7.33 2.02
N MET A 32 10.32 -8.03 2.09
CA MET A 32 10.21 -9.26 2.86
C MET A 32 11.15 -10.32 2.25
N PRO A 33 11.99 -11.00 3.05
CA PRO A 33 12.71 -12.18 2.58
C PRO A 33 11.71 -13.27 2.17
N LEU A 34 12.04 -14.06 1.15
CA LEU A 34 11.20 -15.19 0.75
C LEU A 34 11.02 -16.18 1.92
N LYS A 35 9.83 -16.21 2.51
CA LYS A 35 9.41 -17.24 3.47
C LYS A 35 8.56 -18.25 2.73
N GLY A 36 8.83 -19.54 2.91
CA GLY A 36 8.26 -20.65 2.14
C GLY A 36 6.73 -20.63 1.99
N ASN A 37 6.00 -21.42 2.80
CA ASN A 37 4.55 -21.55 2.64
C ASN A 37 3.73 -20.52 3.45
N HIS A 38 4.38 -19.70 4.26
CA HIS A 38 3.74 -18.68 5.10
C HIS A 38 4.12 -17.29 4.63
N ASP A 39 3.58 -16.93 3.46
CA ASP A 39 3.77 -15.60 2.90
C ASP A 39 3.08 -14.55 3.79
N GLN A 40 3.75 -13.43 3.97
CA GLN A 40 3.37 -12.30 4.83
C GLN A 40 3.40 -10.99 4.04
N GLY A 41 3.31 -11.07 2.70
CA GLY A 41 3.35 -9.93 1.80
C GLY A 41 4.77 -9.54 1.40
N ASP A 42 4.86 -8.56 0.51
CA ASP A 42 6.09 -8.16 -0.17
C ASP A 42 7.04 -7.28 0.66
N LEU A 43 6.54 -6.60 1.70
CA LEU A 43 7.34 -5.69 2.54
C LEU A 43 7.25 -6.04 4.03
N THR A 44 8.31 -5.69 4.76
CA THR A 44 8.37 -5.71 6.22
C THR A 44 8.59 -4.29 6.78
N GLY A 45 8.41 -4.12 8.10
CA GLY A 45 8.68 -2.88 8.81
C GLY A 45 7.63 -1.77 8.67
N VAL A 46 6.58 -1.96 7.85
CA VAL A 46 5.48 -1.00 7.74
C VAL A 46 4.54 -1.18 8.93
N MET A 47 4.37 -0.13 9.72
CA MET A 47 3.61 -0.16 10.97
C MET A 47 2.54 0.94 10.99
N PHE A 48 1.43 0.68 11.70
CA PHE A 48 0.42 1.67 12.04
C PHE A 48 0.02 1.48 13.51
N ASP A 49 0.27 2.50 14.33
CA ASP A 49 -0.04 2.51 15.78
C ASP A 49 0.45 1.23 16.51
N GLY A 50 1.67 0.78 16.19
CA GLY A 50 2.29 -0.39 16.79
C GLY A 50 1.88 -1.74 16.16
N MET A 51 0.90 -1.76 15.25
CA MET A 51 0.48 -2.97 14.52
C MET A 51 1.15 -3.04 13.15
N PRO A 52 1.57 -4.23 12.67
CA PRO A 52 2.13 -4.37 11.34
C PRO A 52 1.07 -4.13 10.26
N VAL A 53 1.48 -3.63 9.10
CA VAL A 53 0.62 -3.44 7.93
C VAL A 53 1.11 -4.36 6.82
N CYS A 54 0.26 -5.28 6.38
CA CYS A 54 0.58 -6.20 5.29
C CYS A 54 0.55 -5.44 3.95
N VAL A 55 1.66 -5.43 3.22
CA VAL A 55 1.77 -4.71 1.95
C VAL A 55 2.02 -5.71 0.83
N GLU A 56 1.16 -5.70 -0.17
CA GLU A 56 1.30 -6.53 -1.37
C GLU A 56 1.39 -5.64 -2.62
N CYS A 57 2.34 -5.92 -3.50
CA CYS A 57 2.62 -5.14 -4.70
C CYS A 57 2.21 -5.91 -5.96
N LYS A 58 1.43 -5.28 -6.86
CA LYS A 58 1.06 -5.89 -8.15
C LYS A 58 1.27 -4.93 -9.32
N ASP A 59 2.07 -5.37 -10.29
CA ASP A 59 2.15 -4.79 -11.64
C ASP A 59 1.56 -5.76 -12.65
N THR A 60 0.26 -5.59 -12.93
CA THR A 60 -0.49 -6.44 -13.86
C THR A 60 -1.08 -5.60 -14.99
N LYS A 61 -1.02 -6.12 -16.23
CA LYS A 61 -1.61 -5.45 -17.40
C LYS A 61 -3.13 -5.30 -17.29
N GLN A 62 -3.78 -6.32 -16.72
CA GLN A 62 -5.21 -6.34 -16.41
C GLN A 62 -5.35 -6.60 -14.91
N PRO A 63 -5.67 -5.58 -14.10
CA PRO A 63 -5.72 -5.72 -12.66
C PRO A 63 -6.83 -6.69 -12.22
N GLN A 64 -6.46 -7.73 -11.47
CA GLN A 64 -7.39 -8.67 -10.85
C GLN A 64 -7.60 -8.32 -9.37
N TYR A 65 -8.08 -7.10 -9.10
CA TYR A 65 -8.16 -6.52 -7.74
C TYR A 65 -8.78 -7.46 -6.71
N ARG A 66 -9.92 -8.08 -7.00
CA ARG A 66 -10.59 -9.02 -6.08
C ARG A 66 -9.78 -10.27 -5.77
N LYS A 67 -8.99 -10.74 -6.74
CA LYS A 67 -8.13 -11.91 -6.56
C LYS A 67 -6.96 -11.54 -5.67
N HIS A 68 -6.23 -10.48 -6.03
CA HIS A 68 -5.08 -10.00 -5.27
C HIS A 68 -5.44 -9.55 -3.85
N TRP A 69 -6.61 -8.93 -3.65
CA TRP A 69 -7.09 -8.62 -2.31
C TRP A 69 -7.41 -9.89 -1.49
N ARG A 70 -7.90 -10.96 -2.13
CA ARG A 70 -8.13 -12.24 -1.44
C ARG A 70 -6.83 -12.91 -1.03
N GLU A 71 -5.80 -12.85 -1.88
CA GLU A 71 -4.43 -13.31 -1.59
C GLU A 71 -3.87 -12.54 -0.40
N LEU A 72 -3.90 -11.20 -0.45
CA LEU A 72 -3.44 -10.33 0.63
C LEU A 72 -4.17 -10.60 1.96
N LYS A 73 -5.47 -10.93 1.97
CA LYS A 73 -6.15 -11.30 3.21
C LYS A 73 -5.60 -12.56 3.87
N VAL A 74 -5.06 -13.50 3.09
CA VAL A 74 -4.39 -14.69 3.62
C VAL A 74 -3.05 -14.29 4.24
N GLU A 75 -2.28 -13.43 3.56
CA GLU A 75 -1.02 -12.90 4.08
C GLU A 75 -1.21 -12.07 5.35
N MET A 76 -2.26 -11.25 5.41
CA MET A 76 -2.66 -10.51 6.61
C MET A 76 -2.94 -11.44 7.79
N ALA A 77 -3.62 -12.57 7.55
CA ALA A 77 -3.86 -13.58 8.57
C ALA A 77 -2.56 -14.25 9.03
N ASN A 78 -1.62 -14.55 8.10
CA ASN A 78 -0.30 -15.07 8.43
C ASN A 78 0.58 -14.07 9.19
N MET A 79 0.38 -12.76 8.97
CA MET A 79 1.07 -11.67 9.66
C MET A 79 0.40 -11.28 10.99
N ASP A 80 -0.76 -11.86 11.31
CA ASP A 80 -1.59 -11.50 12.47
C ASP A 80 -1.95 -10.01 12.50
N THR A 81 -2.43 -9.49 11.37
CA THR A 81 -2.85 -8.08 11.25
C THR A 81 -4.22 -7.90 10.60
N THR A 82 -4.88 -6.80 10.96
CA THR A 82 -6.13 -6.34 10.34
C THR A 82 -5.91 -5.20 9.34
N TYR A 83 -4.67 -4.71 9.21
CA TYR A 83 -4.27 -3.66 8.29
C TYR A 83 -3.55 -4.26 7.08
N GLY A 84 -4.05 -3.96 5.89
CA GLY A 84 -3.43 -4.38 4.65
C GLY A 84 -3.67 -3.38 3.54
N VAL A 85 -2.71 -3.30 2.61
CA VAL A 85 -2.79 -2.47 1.42
C VAL A 85 -2.25 -3.22 0.21
N LEU A 86 -3.01 -3.21 -0.87
CA LEU A 86 -2.55 -3.65 -2.18
C LEU A 86 -2.03 -2.43 -2.95
N VAL A 87 -0.71 -2.34 -3.11
CA VAL A 87 -0.06 -1.34 -3.95
C VAL A 87 -0.10 -1.81 -5.40
N GLN A 88 -1.08 -1.31 -6.15
CA GLN A 88 -1.25 -1.63 -7.55
C GLN A 88 -0.61 -0.56 -8.45
N HIS A 89 0.17 -1.00 -9.43
CA HIS A 89 0.68 -0.11 -10.48
C HIS A 89 -0.49 0.53 -11.25
N ARG A 90 -0.51 1.86 -11.24
CA ARG A 90 -1.46 2.69 -11.96
C ARG A 90 -1.00 2.90 -13.39
N LYS A 91 -1.83 2.46 -14.35
CA LYS A 91 -1.57 2.64 -15.78
C LYS A 91 -1.22 4.10 -16.11
N GLY A 92 -0.10 4.31 -16.80
CA GLY A 92 0.38 5.63 -17.20
C GLY A 92 1.17 6.39 -16.14
N VAL A 93 1.46 5.79 -14.98
CA VAL A 93 2.25 6.40 -13.90
C VAL A 93 3.57 5.65 -13.74
N GLY A 94 4.70 6.36 -13.91
CA GLY A 94 6.02 5.77 -13.73
C GLY A 94 6.28 5.29 -12.30
N VAL A 95 7.04 4.21 -12.16
CA VAL A 95 7.40 3.60 -10.85
C VAL A 95 8.74 4.11 -10.32
N LYS A 96 9.66 4.53 -11.20
CA LYS A 96 11.07 4.79 -10.84
C LYS A 96 11.33 6.21 -10.29
N SER A 97 10.44 6.75 -9.48
CA SER A 97 10.62 8.03 -8.79
C SER A 97 9.65 8.18 -7.61
N LEU A 98 9.99 9.02 -6.63
CA LEU A 98 9.10 9.31 -5.49
C LEU A 98 7.75 9.91 -5.96
N LYS A 99 7.81 10.88 -6.89
CA LYS A 99 6.62 11.49 -7.51
C LYS A 99 5.76 10.48 -8.26
N GLY A 100 6.38 9.49 -8.90
CA GLY A 100 5.70 8.39 -9.56
C GLY A 100 5.00 7.48 -8.55
N MET A 101 5.73 7.09 -7.50
CA MET A 101 5.21 6.23 -6.43
C MET A 101 4.06 6.85 -5.65
N ALA A 102 4.14 8.13 -5.30
CA ALA A 102 3.08 8.89 -4.64
C ALA A 102 1.71 8.76 -5.35
N ARG A 103 1.73 8.55 -6.66
CA ARG A 103 0.54 8.50 -7.53
C ARG A 103 0.05 7.08 -7.84
N GLN A 104 0.75 6.05 -7.35
CA GLN A 104 0.31 4.65 -7.46
C GLN A 104 -0.95 4.41 -6.62
N MET A 105 -1.62 3.30 -6.86
CA MET A 105 -2.88 3.01 -6.18
C MET A 105 -2.59 2.25 -4.88
N ALA A 106 -2.99 2.83 -3.74
CA ALA A 106 -3.16 2.10 -2.49
C ALA A 106 -4.61 1.59 -2.45
N VAL A 107 -4.79 0.28 -2.61
CA VAL A 107 -6.10 -0.37 -2.67
C VAL A 107 -6.37 -1.11 -1.36
N MET A 108 -7.59 -0.96 -0.82
CA MET A 108 -8.02 -1.67 0.38
C MET A 108 -9.54 -1.84 0.43
N ASP A 109 -10.01 -2.72 1.31
CA ASP A 109 -11.43 -2.82 1.66
C ASP A 109 -11.93 -1.52 2.33
N VAL A 110 -13.17 -1.13 2.06
CA VAL A 110 -13.79 0.06 2.66
C VAL A 110 -13.69 0.02 4.20
N ASN A 111 -13.95 -1.13 4.82
CA ASN A 111 -13.87 -1.23 6.28
C ASN A 111 -12.43 -1.14 6.80
N ALA A 112 -11.45 -1.61 6.01
CA ALA A 112 -10.04 -1.44 6.36
C ALA A 112 -9.62 0.04 6.30
N CYS A 113 -10.09 0.77 5.28
CA CYS A 113 -9.90 2.21 5.19
C CYS A 113 -10.50 2.94 6.40
N GLU A 114 -11.73 2.62 6.78
CA GLU A 114 -12.38 3.26 7.93
C GLU A 114 -11.67 2.90 9.26
N ARG A 115 -11.17 1.68 9.42
CA ARG A 115 -10.34 1.31 10.60
C ARG A 115 -9.04 2.13 10.67
N LEU A 116 -8.37 2.34 9.55
CA LEU A 116 -7.18 3.20 9.49
C LEU A 116 -7.53 4.65 9.84
N LEU A 117 -8.63 5.19 9.30
CA LEU A 117 -9.09 6.54 9.60
C LEU A 117 -9.52 6.72 11.06
N ALA A 118 -10.13 5.70 11.66
CA ALA A 118 -10.49 5.70 13.08
C ALA A 118 -9.25 5.74 13.99
N GLY A 119 -8.19 4.97 13.66
CA GLY A 119 -6.91 5.01 14.39
C GLY A 119 -6.02 6.21 14.05
N CYS A 120 -6.34 6.95 12.99
CA CYS A 120 -5.54 8.10 12.56
C CYS A 120 -5.76 9.29 13.50
N LYS A 121 -4.67 9.83 14.04
CA LYS A 121 -4.67 10.97 14.99
C LYS A 121 -4.81 12.34 14.32
N ALA A 122 -4.97 12.38 13.00
CA ALA A 122 -5.23 13.60 12.25
C ALA A 122 -6.62 14.19 12.56
N ASP A 123 -6.81 15.47 12.22
CA ASP A 123 -8.09 16.15 12.33
C ASP A 123 -9.15 15.60 11.35
N ASP A 124 -10.41 15.98 11.59
CA ASP A 124 -11.53 15.53 10.77
C ASP A 124 -11.44 16.04 9.33
N ARG A 125 -10.84 17.22 9.12
CA ARG A 125 -10.62 17.79 7.80
C ARG A 125 -9.72 16.88 6.95
N PHE A 126 -8.65 16.34 7.52
CA PHE A 126 -7.80 15.37 6.83
C PHE A 126 -8.55 14.08 6.54
N LYS A 127 -9.33 13.56 7.50
CA LYS A 127 -10.10 12.33 7.31
C LYS A 127 -11.17 12.49 6.21
N GLU A 128 -11.83 13.63 6.16
CA GLU A 128 -12.76 13.99 5.08
C GLU A 128 -12.07 14.09 3.72
N LEU A 129 -10.87 14.71 3.67
CA LEU A 129 -10.06 14.75 2.45
C LEU A 129 -9.72 13.34 1.96
N VAL A 130 -9.36 12.42 2.85
CA VAL A 130 -9.10 11.01 2.49
C VAL A 130 -10.34 10.39 1.87
N ARG A 131 -11.52 10.52 2.50
CA ARG A 131 -12.77 9.96 2.01
C ARG A 131 -13.16 10.54 0.66
N ALA A 132 -13.07 11.86 0.48
CA ALA A 132 -13.37 12.54 -0.77
C ALA A 132 -12.41 12.19 -1.91
N SER A 133 -11.15 11.88 -1.59
CA SER A 133 -10.12 11.50 -2.56
C SER A 133 -10.13 10.02 -2.91
N SER A 134 -10.74 9.19 -2.04
CA SER A 134 -10.86 7.75 -2.24
C SER A 134 -11.91 7.45 -3.30
N LYS A 135 -11.62 6.49 -4.17
CA LYS A 135 -12.48 6.12 -5.30
C LYS A 135 -12.80 4.64 -5.24
N PRO A 136 -14.05 4.23 -5.53
CA PRO A 136 -14.35 2.82 -5.73
C PRO A 136 -13.46 2.20 -6.80
N VAL A 137 -13.00 0.98 -6.57
CA VAL A 137 -12.31 0.21 -7.60
C VAL A 137 -13.35 -0.29 -8.62
N PRO A 138 -13.12 -0.13 -9.93
CA PRO A 138 -14.07 -0.58 -10.95
C PRO A 138 -14.46 -2.05 -10.76
N GLN A 139 -15.77 -2.33 -10.85
CA GLN A 139 -16.36 -3.66 -10.70
C GLN A 139 -16.13 -4.33 -9.33
N ASN A 140 -15.61 -3.59 -8.35
CA ASN A 140 -15.29 -4.07 -7.01
C ASN A 140 -15.68 -3.01 -5.95
N PRO A 141 -16.99 -2.79 -5.71
CA PRO A 141 -17.47 -1.68 -4.88
C PRO A 141 -17.06 -1.80 -3.41
N THR A 142 -16.66 -2.98 -2.94
CA THR A 142 -16.14 -3.19 -1.58
C THR A 142 -14.70 -2.72 -1.42
N LEU A 143 -14.01 -2.45 -2.53
CA LEU A 143 -12.63 -1.94 -2.54
C LEU A 143 -12.62 -0.47 -2.93
N VAL A 144 -11.80 0.29 -2.22
CA VAL A 144 -11.47 1.67 -2.56
C VAL A 144 -10.00 1.76 -2.89
N TRP A 145 -9.66 2.79 -3.66
CA TRP A 145 -8.28 3.17 -3.87
C TRP A 145 -8.08 4.66 -3.64
N MET A 146 -6.89 5.01 -3.16
CA MET A 146 -6.40 6.38 -3.04
C MET A 146 -4.97 6.45 -3.58
N PRO A 147 -4.43 7.65 -3.88
CA PRO A 147 -3.00 7.79 -4.14
C PRO A 147 -2.17 7.25 -2.96
N LEU A 148 -1.05 6.57 -3.25
CA LEU A 148 -0.17 6.02 -2.23
C LEU A 148 0.33 7.07 -1.24
N GLU A 149 0.46 8.32 -1.67
CA GLU A 149 0.76 9.47 -0.80
C GLU A 149 -0.27 9.69 0.29
N LEU A 150 -1.56 9.57 -0.04
CA LEU A 150 -2.61 9.76 0.94
C LEU A 150 -2.61 8.63 1.97
N PHE A 151 -2.36 7.40 1.52
CA PHE A 151 -2.17 6.26 2.40
C PHE A 151 -0.95 6.45 3.33
N ALA A 152 0.20 6.87 2.79
CA ALA A 152 1.38 7.16 3.60
C ALA A 152 1.11 8.27 4.63
N ARG A 153 0.33 9.31 4.28
CA ARG A 153 -0.09 10.33 5.24
C ARG A 153 -1.00 9.76 6.32
N ILE A 154 -1.89 8.81 6.02
CA ILE A 154 -2.68 8.12 7.06
C ILE A 154 -1.75 7.39 8.03
N LEU A 155 -0.77 6.64 7.51
CA LEU A 155 0.24 5.96 8.34
C LEU A 155 1.02 6.95 9.20
N ASN A 156 1.30 8.15 8.69
CA ASN A 156 1.95 9.23 9.42
C ASN A 156 0.98 10.17 10.17
N HIS A 157 -0.23 9.72 10.49
CA HIS A 157 -1.23 10.49 11.24
C HIS A 157 -1.54 11.89 10.68
N GLY A 158 -1.55 12.02 9.36
CA GLY A 158 -1.81 13.26 8.63
C GLY A 158 -0.62 14.21 8.55
N LEU A 159 0.52 13.88 9.17
CA LEU A 159 1.72 14.72 9.15
C LEU A 159 2.38 14.75 7.74
N PRO A 160 3.25 15.74 7.47
CA PRO A 160 4.05 15.78 6.25
C PRO A 160 4.88 14.50 6.04
N LEU A 161 5.19 14.18 4.79
CA LEU A 161 5.98 13.00 4.42
C LEU A 161 7.42 13.40 4.08
N GLY A 162 8.38 12.57 4.47
CA GLY A 162 9.80 12.80 4.15
C GLY A 162 10.37 14.08 4.77
N PRO A 163 11.66 14.38 4.52
CA PRO A 163 12.23 15.68 4.83
C PRO A 163 11.67 16.74 3.88
N GLU A 164 11.63 18.00 4.35
CA GLU A 164 11.32 19.16 3.51
C GLU A 164 12.31 19.34 2.35
#